data_AF-A0A1Y0FAA1-F1
#
_entry.id   AF-A0A1Y0FAA1-F1
#
_cell.length_a   1.000
_cell.length_b   1.000
_cell.length_c   1.000
_cell.angle_alpha   90.00
_cell.angle_beta   90.00
_cell.angle_gamma   90.00
#
_symmetry.space_group_name_H-M   'P 1'
#
loop_
_entity.id
_entity.type
_entity.pdbx_description
1 polymer ?
#
loop_
_entity_poly.entity_id
_entity_poly.type
_entity_poly.pdbx_seq_one_letter_code
_entity_poly.pdbx_strand_id
1 'polypeptide(L)'
;MQHLQLGQEVNAKFSWKPLTNNGVTFINNGATHDSGYTPQNFKMIVNNSISGNVVQITYDNLQHSSYGDQKITKIIAIVHDVVKKAQTGNVDFWNNPFNRFWYEEISDITIDYHFYLANGQEVNFDPKLSDAWITAGSLNSGGGRTEAVKLESAGKAYGFYKSSVTAHNGNELYADGSNERNTTESAFGKGIIVPIPQGEWWDNPATGLRSKNAYYGAGVFKVEGKGVSLHYKVYGKPNQWESIWANLDTTMPKSNSGIVTPTIHYHHTNVALGLEINLIS
;
A
#
# COMPACT_ATOMS: atom_id res chain seq x y z
N MET A 1 -17.24 7.31 -8.37
CA MET A 1 -16.33 8.16 -9.19
C MET A 1 -15.20 8.59 -8.25
N GLN A 2 -13.92 8.37 -8.59
CA GLN A 2 -12.79 8.68 -7.71
C GLN A 2 -12.65 10.19 -7.46
N HIS A 3 -12.63 10.61 -6.18
CA HIS A 3 -12.49 12.00 -5.77
C HIS A 3 -11.09 12.34 -5.23
N LEU A 4 -10.35 11.36 -4.71
CA LEU A 4 -8.96 11.58 -4.33
C LEU A 4 -8.08 11.30 -5.55
N GLN A 5 -7.34 12.32 -5.98
CA GLN A 5 -6.43 12.21 -7.13
C GLN A 5 -5.04 12.65 -6.69
N LEU A 6 -4.07 11.75 -6.80
CA LEU A 6 -2.65 12.03 -6.65
C LEU A 6 -2.04 12.06 -8.05
N GLY A 7 -1.55 13.23 -8.43
CA GLY A 7 -0.96 13.45 -9.74
C GLY A 7 0.54 13.23 -9.74
N GLN A 8 1.15 13.30 -10.93
CA GLN A 8 2.60 13.28 -11.08
C GLN A 8 3.17 14.65 -10.69
N GLU A 9 3.85 14.75 -9.55
CA GLU A 9 4.29 16.02 -8.96
C GLU A 9 5.78 16.28 -9.24
N VAL A 10 6.15 16.44 -10.52
CA VAL A 10 7.55 16.61 -10.96
C VAL A 10 8.24 17.87 -10.38
N ASN A 11 7.46 18.84 -9.92
CA ASN A 11 7.93 20.10 -9.33
C ASN A 11 7.70 20.18 -7.81
N ALA A 12 7.39 19.06 -7.16
CA ALA A 12 7.23 19.01 -5.71
C ALA A 12 8.52 19.45 -5.01
N LYS A 13 8.38 20.24 -3.96
CA LYS A 13 9.47 20.52 -3.02
C LYS A 13 9.53 19.41 -2.00
N PHE A 14 10.62 18.66 -2.01
CA PHE A 14 10.87 17.56 -1.10
C PHE A 14 11.78 17.99 0.06
N SER A 15 11.37 17.66 1.28
CA SER A 15 12.18 17.84 2.48
C SER A 15 11.89 16.74 3.50
N TRP A 16 12.81 16.54 4.43
CA TRP A 16 12.66 15.54 5.48
C TRP A 16 13.28 16.03 6.79
N LYS A 17 12.77 15.52 7.90
CA LYS A 17 13.22 15.82 9.26
C LYS A 17 13.30 14.51 10.06
N PRO A 18 14.48 14.12 10.55
CA PRO A 18 14.58 12.95 11.42
C PRO A 18 13.82 13.22 12.72
N LEU A 19 13.06 12.22 13.16
CA LEU A 19 12.33 12.23 14.44
C LEU A 19 13.04 11.34 15.47
N THR A 20 13.84 10.39 15.00
CA THR A 20 14.84 9.65 15.78
C THR A 20 16.08 9.40 14.94
N ASN A 21 17.23 9.24 15.58
CA ASN A 21 18.46 8.72 14.94
C ASN A 21 18.87 7.36 15.52
N ASN A 22 18.07 6.79 16.41
CA ASN A 22 18.39 5.53 17.06
C ASN A 22 18.14 4.37 16.10
N GLY A 23 19.19 3.61 15.75
CA GLY A 23 19.06 2.46 14.87
C GLY A 23 18.83 2.79 13.39
N VAL A 24 18.94 4.06 12.98
CA VAL A 24 18.77 4.49 11.59
C VAL A 24 19.81 5.54 11.19
N THR A 25 20.30 5.43 9.96
CA THR A 25 21.14 6.44 9.31
C THR A 25 20.37 7.03 8.14
N PHE A 26 20.40 8.36 8.01
CA PHE A 26 19.74 9.07 6.91
C PHE A 26 20.77 9.55 5.88
N ILE A 27 20.48 9.29 4.61
CA ILE A 27 21.31 9.72 3.49
C ILE A 27 20.45 10.55 2.54
N ASN A 28 20.96 11.72 2.17
CA ASN A 28 20.43 12.54 1.10
C ASN A 28 21.34 12.39 -0.11
N ASN A 29 20.91 11.66 -1.15
CA ASN A 29 21.76 11.49 -2.34
C ASN A 29 21.64 12.66 -3.34
N GLY A 30 20.93 13.73 -2.98
CA GLY A 30 20.73 14.91 -3.82
C GLY A 30 19.67 14.70 -4.90
N ALA A 31 19.00 15.80 -5.30
CA ALA A 31 17.95 15.76 -6.31
C ALA A 31 18.57 15.64 -7.71
N THR A 32 18.75 14.43 -8.21
CA THR A 32 18.96 14.20 -9.65
C THR A 32 17.60 14.04 -10.32
N HIS A 33 17.40 14.78 -11.41
CA HIS A 33 16.15 14.76 -12.16
C HIS A 33 15.82 13.33 -12.61
N ASP A 34 14.54 12.97 -12.48
CA ASP A 34 13.89 11.70 -12.75
C ASP A 34 14.41 11.01 -14.03
N SER A 35 15.44 10.17 -13.89
CA SER A 35 15.94 9.30 -14.97
C SER A 35 15.88 7.83 -14.56
N GLY A 36 14.67 7.33 -14.30
CA GLY A 36 14.38 5.89 -14.27
C GLY A 36 14.16 5.24 -12.90
N TYR A 37 14.34 3.91 -12.86
CA TYR A 37 14.03 2.98 -11.75
C TYR A 37 14.87 3.14 -10.47
N THR A 38 15.71 4.16 -10.37
CA THR A 38 16.64 4.29 -9.23
C THR A 38 16.12 5.33 -8.25
N PRO A 39 15.54 4.94 -7.10
CA PRO A 39 15.17 5.89 -6.06
C PRO A 39 16.45 6.49 -5.46
N GLN A 40 16.64 7.80 -5.52
CA GLN A 40 17.87 8.40 -4.99
C GLN A 40 17.69 9.67 -4.17
N ASN A 41 16.48 10.18 -3.90
CA ASN A 41 16.39 11.48 -3.22
C ASN A 41 16.68 11.39 -1.70
N PHE A 42 16.12 10.39 -1.02
CA PHE A 42 16.31 10.18 0.41
C PHE A 42 16.29 8.70 0.74
N LYS A 43 17.29 8.26 1.50
CA LYS A 43 17.46 6.88 1.94
C LYS A 43 17.55 6.80 3.46
N MET A 44 16.85 5.82 4.02
CA MET A 44 16.99 5.36 5.40
C MET A 44 17.73 4.03 5.39
N ILE A 45 18.85 3.96 6.10
CA ILE A 45 19.54 2.70 6.41
C ILE A 45 19.13 2.29 7.82
N VAL A 46 18.40 1.18 7.94
CA VAL A 46 17.83 0.68 9.19
C VAL A 46 18.74 -0.41 9.76
N ASN A 47 19.45 -0.06 10.82
CA ASN A 47 20.40 -0.95 11.49
C ASN A 47 19.75 -1.82 12.57
N ASN A 48 18.64 -1.35 13.15
CA ASN A 48 17.83 -2.07 14.15
C ASN A 48 16.35 -1.84 13.87
N SER A 49 15.47 -2.76 14.29
CA SER A 49 14.03 -2.46 14.30
C SER A 49 13.75 -1.29 15.24
N ILE A 50 12.85 -0.39 14.83
CA ILE A 50 12.56 0.86 15.53
C ILE A 50 11.05 0.91 15.77
N SER A 51 10.64 1.12 17.02
CA SER A 51 9.25 1.43 17.35
C SER A 51 9.08 2.94 17.52
N GLY A 52 7.92 3.45 17.08
CA GLY A 52 7.59 4.87 17.08
C GLY A 52 8.14 5.63 15.87
N ASN A 53 7.97 6.96 15.91
CA ASN A 53 8.24 7.85 14.79
C ASN A 53 9.72 7.92 14.41
N VAL A 54 10.01 7.68 13.13
CA VAL A 54 11.38 7.63 12.60
C VAL A 54 11.74 8.91 11.86
N VAL A 55 10.95 9.30 10.86
CA VAL A 55 11.19 10.48 10.03
C VAL A 55 9.88 11.07 9.55
N GLN A 56 9.84 12.40 9.47
CA GLN A 56 8.80 13.13 8.75
C GLN A 56 9.34 13.52 7.37
N ILE A 57 8.62 13.15 6.32
CA ILE A 57 8.86 13.54 4.94
C ILE A 57 7.77 14.53 4.54
N THR A 58 8.14 15.62 3.89
CA THR A 58 7.20 16.66 3.43
C THR A 58 7.38 16.88 1.94
N TYR A 59 6.28 16.70 1.22
CA TYR A 59 6.11 17.04 -0.18
C TYR A 59 5.23 18.29 -0.25
N ASP A 60 5.79 19.42 -0.69
CA ASP A 60 5.07 20.69 -0.82
C ASP A 60 5.06 21.16 -2.29
N ASN A 61 4.37 22.25 -2.58
CA ASN A 61 4.22 22.79 -3.93
C ASN A 61 3.57 21.80 -4.92
N LEU A 62 2.66 20.96 -4.44
CA LEU A 62 1.93 20.00 -5.28
C LEU A 62 0.98 20.75 -6.23
N GLN A 63 0.97 20.36 -7.50
CA GLN A 63 0.27 21.02 -8.59
C GLN A 63 -0.85 20.17 -9.20
N HIS A 64 -0.77 18.85 -9.07
CA HIS A 64 -1.60 17.90 -9.82
C HIS A 64 -2.44 16.98 -8.92
N SER A 65 -2.50 17.25 -7.61
CA SER A 65 -3.26 16.46 -6.64
C SER A 65 -4.50 17.22 -6.14
N SER A 66 -5.60 16.51 -5.93
CA SER A 66 -6.87 17.08 -5.48
C SER A 66 -7.73 16.10 -4.66
N TYR A 67 -8.66 16.66 -3.89
CA TYR A 67 -9.79 15.93 -3.33
C TYR A 67 -11.09 16.65 -3.71
N GLY A 68 -11.89 16.02 -4.56
CA GLY A 68 -12.98 16.70 -5.27
C GLY A 68 -12.42 17.87 -6.09
N ASP A 69 -13.03 19.04 -5.97
CA ASP A 69 -12.58 20.27 -6.65
C ASP A 69 -11.48 21.02 -5.89
N GLN A 70 -11.05 20.52 -4.72
CA GLN A 70 -10.09 21.21 -3.87
C GLN A 70 -8.67 20.71 -4.12
N LYS A 71 -7.77 21.64 -4.44
CA LYS A 71 -6.35 21.34 -4.66
C LYS A 71 -5.65 20.94 -3.36
N ILE A 72 -4.98 19.79 -3.38
CA ILE A 72 -4.01 19.38 -2.38
C ILE A 72 -2.67 19.99 -2.75
N THR A 73 -2.08 20.77 -1.85
CA THR A 73 -0.81 21.47 -2.10
C THR A 73 0.36 20.88 -1.34
N LYS A 74 0.09 20.05 -0.32
CA LYS A 74 1.13 19.45 0.52
C LYS A 74 0.70 18.08 1.06
N ILE A 75 1.67 17.15 1.13
CA ILE A 75 1.56 15.86 1.80
C ILE A 75 2.67 15.76 2.84
N ILE A 76 2.31 15.37 4.05
CA ILE A 76 3.27 14.98 5.10
C ILE A 76 3.16 13.47 5.29
N ALA A 77 4.27 12.76 5.16
CA ALA A 77 4.37 11.33 5.45
C ALA A 77 5.24 11.11 6.70
N ILE A 78 4.72 10.41 7.69
CA ILE A 78 5.45 10.05 8.91
C ILE A 78 5.72 8.56 8.87
N VAL A 79 7.00 8.18 8.78
CA VAL A 79 7.42 6.77 8.83
C VAL A 79 7.60 6.37 10.28
N HIS A 80 7.00 5.27 10.70
CA HIS A 80 7.11 4.73 12.06
C HIS A 80 7.01 3.20 12.08
N ASP A 81 7.39 2.61 13.21
CA ASP A 81 7.32 1.16 13.48
C ASP A 81 7.90 0.32 12.34
N VAL A 82 9.23 0.43 12.19
CA VAL A 82 9.99 -0.23 11.12
C VAL A 82 10.65 -1.48 11.68
N VAL A 83 10.31 -2.65 11.13
CA VAL A 83 10.86 -3.95 11.52
C VAL A 83 11.82 -4.44 10.46
N LYS A 84 13.09 -4.60 10.82
CA LYS A 84 14.08 -5.18 9.91
C LYS A 84 13.96 -6.70 9.86
N LYS A 85 14.22 -7.26 8.69
CA LYS A 85 14.24 -8.70 8.44
C LYS A 85 15.66 -9.29 8.52
N ALA A 86 16.64 -8.62 7.94
CA ALA A 86 18.03 -9.07 7.91
C ALA A 86 18.97 -8.11 8.66
N GLN A 87 20.28 -8.21 8.40
CA GLN A 87 21.29 -7.44 9.12
C GLN A 87 21.08 -5.93 8.99
N THR A 88 20.81 -5.46 7.77
CA THR A 88 20.57 -4.05 7.46
C THR A 88 19.41 -3.93 6.47
N GLY A 89 18.45 -3.06 6.77
CA GLY A 89 17.34 -2.71 5.89
C GLY A 89 17.52 -1.36 5.22
N ASN A 90 16.85 -1.17 4.09
CA ASN A 90 16.85 0.07 3.32
C ASN A 90 15.42 0.54 3.09
N VAL A 91 15.18 1.84 3.15
CA VAL A 91 13.94 2.46 2.66
C VAL A 91 14.32 3.70 1.85
N ASP A 92 13.95 3.72 0.58
CA ASP A 92 14.28 4.77 -0.36
C ASP A 92 13.01 5.48 -0.85
N PHE A 93 13.00 6.80 -0.74
CA PHE A 93 11.88 7.66 -1.15
C PHE A 93 12.25 8.51 -2.36
N TRP A 94 11.30 8.63 -3.29
CA TRP A 94 11.36 9.61 -4.37
C TRP A 94 10.88 10.98 -3.90
N ASN A 95 11.34 12.04 -4.58
CA ASN A 95 10.91 13.43 -4.36
C ASN A 95 9.51 13.72 -4.88
N ASN A 96 9.02 12.90 -5.80
CA ASN A 96 7.64 12.90 -6.28
C ASN A 96 6.85 11.83 -5.50
N PRO A 97 5.83 12.20 -4.70
CA PRO A 97 5.06 11.24 -3.90
C PRO A 97 4.30 10.21 -4.76
N PHE A 98 4.08 10.51 -6.04
CA PHE A 98 3.50 9.56 -7.00
C PHE A 98 4.45 8.41 -7.37
N ASN A 99 5.77 8.64 -7.28
CA ASN A 99 6.78 7.65 -7.67
C ASN A 99 7.03 6.60 -6.57
N ARG A 100 6.16 6.55 -5.54
CA ARG A 100 6.07 5.48 -4.54
C ARG A 100 7.29 5.49 -3.60
N PHE A 101 7.57 4.37 -2.93
CA PHE A 101 8.81 4.16 -2.17
C PHE A 101 9.27 2.70 -2.29
N TRP A 102 10.57 2.49 -2.10
CA TRP A 102 11.20 1.19 -2.21
C TRP A 102 11.73 0.80 -0.84
N TYR A 103 11.58 -0.47 -0.46
CA TYR A 103 12.22 -0.97 0.75
C TYR A 103 12.81 -2.36 0.56
N GLU A 104 13.88 -2.61 1.28
CA GLU A 104 14.62 -3.87 1.24
C GLU A 104 14.95 -4.35 2.64
N GLU A 105 14.85 -5.67 2.85
CA GLU A 105 15.18 -6.30 4.14
C GLU A 105 14.42 -5.69 5.33
N ILE A 106 13.23 -5.15 5.07
CA ILE A 106 12.25 -4.66 6.03
C ILE A 106 11.02 -5.57 5.91
N SER A 107 10.59 -6.18 7.01
CA SER A 107 9.41 -7.03 7.03
C SER A 107 8.12 -6.24 7.23
N ASP A 108 8.20 -5.13 7.99
CA ASP A 108 7.07 -4.30 8.36
C ASP A 108 7.49 -2.83 8.39
N ILE A 109 6.65 -1.96 7.83
CA ILE A 109 6.82 -0.50 7.88
C ILE A 109 5.44 0.17 7.84
N THR A 110 5.22 1.14 8.74
CA THR A 110 3.99 1.94 8.74
C THR A 110 4.28 3.37 8.33
N ILE A 111 3.39 3.92 7.50
CA ILE A 111 3.46 5.31 7.05
C ILE A 111 2.10 5.99 7.23
N ASP A 112 2.09 7.05 8.01
CA ASP A 112 0.95 7.96 8.16
C ASP A 112 1.06 9.11 7.16
N TYR A 113 0.06 9.25 6.29
CA TYR A 113 -0.04 10.31 5.29
C TYR A 113 -1.09 11.34 5.68
N HIS A 114 -0.70 12.61 5.74
CA HIS A 114 -1.57 13.75 5.98
C HIS A 114 -1.57 14.67 4.76
N PHE A 115 -2.76 14.97 4.24
CA PHE A 115 -2.94 15.76 3.02
C PHE A 115 -3.46 17.15 3.40
N TYR A 116 -2.91 18.20 2.78
CA TYR A 116 -3.28 19.58 3.09
C TYR A 116 -3.71 20.33 1.83
N LEU A 117 -4.80 21.07 1.98
CA LEU A 117 -5.34 21.95 0.96
C LEU A 117 -4.55 23.25 0.88
N ALA A 118 -4.80 24.03 -0.19
CA ALA A 118 -4.16 25.33 -0.40
C ALA A 118 -4.35 26.34 0.74
N ASN A 119 -5.45 26.23 1.50
CA ASN A 119 -5.71 27.08 2.66
C ASN A 119 -5.04 26.58 3.96
N GLY A 120 -4.23 25.52 3.88
CA GLY A 120 -3.52 24.91 5.01
C GLY A 120 -4.36 23.96 5.86
N GLN A 121 -5.66 23.79 5.56
CA GLN A 121 -6.49 22.81 6.24
C GLN A 121 -6.12 21.40 5.82
N GLU A 122 -6.08 20.50 6.80
CA GLU A 122 -5.95 19.07 6.53
C GLU A 122 -7.23 18.54 5.88
N VAL A 123 -7.06 17.71 4.85
CA VAL A 123 -8.16 17.03 4.17
C VAL A 123 -8.84 16.09 5.16
N ASN A 124 -10.17 16.18 5.20
CA ASN A 124 -11.02 15.22 5.89
C ASN A 124 -11.83 14.47 4.82
N PHE A 125 -11.53 13.20 4.60
CA PHE A 125 -12.23 12.35 3.64
C PHE A 125 -13.64 12.06 4.15
N ASP A 126 -14.62 12.80 3.63
CA ASP A 126 -16.02 12.68 4.02
C ASP A 126 -16.61 11.39 3.44
N PRO A 127 -17.10 10.45 4.26
CA PRO A 127 -17.72 9.22 3.77
C PRO A 127 -18.96 9.47 2.88
N LYS A 128 -19.57 10.67 2.95
CA LYS A 128 -20.72 11.11 2.14
C LYS A 128 -20.32 11.68 0.78
N LEU A 129 -19.15 12.32 0.67
CA LEU A 129 -18.53 12.62 -0.63
C LEU A 129 -17.92 11.31 -1.12
N SER A 130 -18.71 10.54 -1.87
CA SER A 130 -18.36 9.18 -2.31
C SER A 130 -16.91 9.08 -2.82
N ASP A 131 -16.24 7.98 -2.52
CA ASP A 131 -15.08 7.46 -3.26
C ASP A 131 -13.75 8.24 -3.17
N ALA A 132 -13.14 8.32 -1.97
CA ALA A 132 -11.70 8.54 -1.82
C ALA A 132 -10.97 7.18 -1.79
N TRP A 133 -10.44 6.75 -2.93
CA TRP A 133 -9.80 5.43 -3.05
C TRP A 133 -8.28 5.53 -3.11
N ILE A 134 -7.60 4.64 -2.41
CA ILE A 134 -6.17 4.39 -2.57
C ILE A 134 -6.01 2.98 -3.12
N THR A 135 -5.30 2.84 -4.22
CA THR A 135 -4.99 1.55 -4.84
C THR A 135 -3.68 1.02 -4.26
N ALA A 136 -3.74 -0.18 -3.71
CA ALA A 136 -2.58 -1.00 -3.41
C ALA A 136 -2.32 -1.90 -4.62
N GLY A 137 -1.27 -1.61 -5.37
CA GLY A 137 -0.90 -2.34 -6.58
C GLY A 137 0.30 -3.25 -6.35
N SER A 138 0.63 -4.09 -7.34
CA SER A 138 1.86 -4.90 -7.32
C SER A 138 1.99 -5.81 -6.09
N LEU A 139 0.88 -6.27 -5.49
CA LEU A 139 0.95 -7.13 -4.31
C LEU A 139 1.27 -8.57 -4.73
N ASN A 140 2.56 -8.85 -4.89
CA ASN A 140 3.04 -10.16 -5.35
C ASN A 140 2.92 -11.23 -4.25
N SER A 141 2.59 -12.45 -4.66
CA SER A 141 2.66 -13.67 -3.85
C SER A 141 3.28 -14.78 -4.69
N GLY A 142 4.29 -15.46 -4.15
CA GLY A 142 5.07 -16.46 -4.86
C GLY A 142 6.51 -16.49 -4.33
N GLY A 143 7.33 -17.41 -4.81
CA GLY A 143 8.73 -17.56 -4.36
C GLY A 143 8.95 -17.89 -2.86
N GLY A 144 7.88 -18.01 -2.05
CA GLY A 144 7.96 -18.11 -0.58
C GLY A 144 7.71 -16.79 0.17
N ARG A 145 7.22 -15.76 -0.53
CA ARG A 145 6.83 -14.44 0.01
C ARG A 145 5.40 -14.06 -0.39
N THR A 146 4.78 -13.16 0.36
CA THR A 146 3.49 -12.54 0.05
C THR A 146 3.51 -11.12 0.57
N GLU A 147 3.36 -10.17 -0.35
CA GLU A 147 3.29 -8.75 -0.08
C GLU A 147 1.88 -8.39 0.36
N ALA A 148 1.79 -7.61 1.44
CA ALA A 148 0.54 -7.23 2.04
C ALA A 148 0.56 -5.76 2.46
N VAL A 149 -0.62 -5.16 2.51
CA VAL A 149 -0.80 -3.82 3.07
C VAL A 149 -2.10 -3.74 3.81
N LYS A 150 -2.07 -3.08 4.97
CA LYS A 150 -3.21 -2.90 5.85
C LYS A 150 -3.49 -1.42 6.04
N LEU A 151 -4.76 -1.04 5.96
CA LEU A 151 -5.24 0.27 6.38
C LEU A 151 -5.48 0.25 7.89
N GLU A 152 -4.71 1.05 8.63
CA GLU A 152 -4.86 1.19 10.09
C GLU A 152 -5.72 2.40 10.49
N SER A 153 -5.88 3.37 9.58
CA SER A 153 -6.82 4.48 9.75
C SER A 153 -8.26 4.10 9.40
N ALA A 154 -9.19 5.04 9.60
CA ALA A 154 -10.60 4.81 9.27
C ALA A 154 -10.80 4.55 7.76
N GLY A 155 -11.66 3.58 7.46
CA GLY A 155 -11.92 3.12 6.10
C GLY A 155 -12.04 1.60 6.00
N LYS A 156 -12.00 1.09 4.76
CA LYS A 156 -12.17 -0.34 4.47
C LYS A 156 -11.44 -0.79 3.21
N ALA A 157 -10.99 -2.04 3.18
CA ALA A 157 -10.38 -2.69 2.02
C ALA A 157 -11.40 -3.37 1.10
N TYR A 158 -11.12 -3.37 -0.20
CA TYR A 158 -11.94 -3.95 -1.26
C TYR A 158 -11.05 -4.59 -2.32
N GLY A 159 -11.49 -5.71 -2.88
CA GLY A 159 -10.82 -6.36 -4.02
C GLY A 159 -11.39 -5.89 -5.35
N PHE A 160 -10.62 -6.07 -6.44
CA PHE A 160 -11.18 -6.01 -7.79
C PHE A 160 -11.80 -7.36 -8.16
N TYR A 161 -12.83 -7.34 -9.01
CA TYR A 161 -13.36 -8.59 -9.57
C TYR A 161 -12.24 -9.37 -10.26
N LYS A 162 -12.08 -10.64 -9.90
CA LYS A 162 -11.03 -11.55 -10.40
C LYS A 162 -9.59 -11.09 -10.11
N SER A 163 -9.38 -10.21 -9.16
CA SER A 163 -8.05 -10.03 -8.57
C SER A 163 -7.64 -11.30 -7.81
N SER A 164 -6.35 -11.63 -7.82
CA SER A 164 -5.76 -12.57 -6.87
C SER A 164 -5.70 -11.99 -5.46
N VAL A 165 -5.71 -10.66 -5.34
CA VAL A 165 -5.68 -9.95 -4.07
C VAL A 165 -7.11 -9.79 -3.56
N THR A 166 -7.34 -10.22 -2.33
CA THR A 166 -8.62 -10.04 -1.66
C THR A 166 -8.46 -9.27 -0.35
N ALA A 167 -9.58 -8.84 0.22
CA ALA A 167 -9.60 -8.15 1.49
C ALA A 167 -9.72 -9.17 2.63
N HIS A 168 -8.76 -9.13 3.55
CA HIS A 168 -8.67 -9.96 4.74
C HIS A 168 -8.89 -9.10 5.99
N ASN A 169 -9.56 -9.68 6.99
CA ASN A 169 -9.78 -9.03 8.29
C ASN A 169 -10.36 -7.60 8.18
N GLY A 170 -11.15 -7.34 7.14
CA GLY A 170 -11.79 -6.05 6.83
C GLY A 170 -10.89 -5.02 6.14
N ASN A 171 -9.61 -4.93 6.49
CA ASN A 171 -8.73 -3.80 6.14
C ASN A 171 -7.34 -4.18 5.63
N GLU A 172 -7.06 -5.45 5.36
CA GLU A 172 -5.75 -5.91 4.87
C GLU A 172 -5.90 -6.50 3.45
N LEU A 173 -4.97 -6.20 2.55
CA LEU A 173 -4.96 -6.66 1.17
C LEU A 173 -3.73 -7.51 0.94
N TYR A 174 -3.92 -8.76 0.50
CA TYR A 174 -2.88 -9.65 -0.01
C TYR A 174 -3.52 -10.76 -0.87
N ALA A 175 -2.69 -11.58 -1.52
CA ALA A 175 -3.17 -12.71 -2.31
C ALA A 175 -3.17 -14.02 -1.50
N ASP A 176 -4.27 -14.77 -1.55
CA ASP A 176 -4.41 -16.08 -0.87
C ASP A 176 -3.50 -17.18 -1.43
N GLY A 177 -2.98 -16.97 -2.65
CA GLY A 177 -2.11 -17.90 -3.34
C GLY A 177 -1.21 -17.21 -4.33
N SER A 178 -0.31 -17.99 -4.93
CA SER A 178 0.70 -17.47 -5.85
C SER A 178 0.06 -16.74 -7.04
N ASN A 179 0.57 -15.54 -7.33
CA ASN A 179 0.21 -14.72 -8.48
C ASN A 179 1.44 -14.37 -9.36
N GLU A 180 2.59 -15.02 -9.12
CA GLU A 180 3.81 -14.86 -9.91
C GLU A 180 3.69 -15.44 -11.35
N ARG A 181 4.57 -14.99 -12.23
CA ARG A 181 4.64 -15.41 -13.64
C ARG A 181 5.06 -16.89 -13.71
N ASN A 182 4.31 -17.71 -14.44
CA ASN A 182 4.52 -19.16 -14.67
C ASN A 182 4.03 -20.12 -13.57
N THR A 183 2.77 -20.03 -13.19
CA THR A 183 2.09 -21.19 -12.63
C THR A 183 1.25 -21.84 -13.74
N THR A 184 1.64 -23.05 -14.14
CA THR A 184 0.69 -24.00 -14.74
C THR A 184 -0.46 -24.21 -13.74
N GLU A 185 -1.64 -24.59 -14.22
CA GLU A 185 -2.93 -24.66 -13.50
C GLU A 185 -2.92 -25.22 -12.05
N SER A 186 -1.87 -25.92 -11.63
CA SER A 186 -1.75 -26.57 -10.31
C SER A 186 -1.32 -25.68 -9.14
N ALA A 187 -0.83 -24.44 -9.37
CA ALA A 187 -0.46 -23.51 -8.29
C ALA A 187 -1.43 -22.32 -8.11
N PHE A 188 -2.50 -22.28 -8.90
CA PHE A 188 -3.67 -21.47 -8.60
C PHE A 188 -4.55 -22.27 -7.64
N GLY A 189 -4.60 -21.88 -6.37
CA GLY A 189 -5.66 -22.32 -5.48
C GLY A 189 -7.02 -22.14 -6.18
N LYS A 190 -7.90 -23.14 -6.03
CA LYS A 190 -9.19 -23.26 -6.71
C LYS A 190 -9.81 -21.94 -7.21
N GLY A 191 -9.96 -21.80 -8.52
CA GLY A 191 -11.20 -21.26 -9.08
C GLY A 191 -11.19 -19.92 -9.81
N ILE A 192 -10.06 -19.25 -10.05
CA ILE A 192 -10.05 -18.12 -11.00
C ILE A 192 -8.84 -18.20 -11.92
N ILE A 193 -9.06 -18.78 -13.11
CA ILE A 193 -8.17 -18.57 -14.26
C ILE A 193 -8.49 -17.18 -14.79
N VAL A 194 -7.59 -16.21 -14.58
CA VAL A 194 -7.56 -15.03 -15.44
C VAL A 194 -6.64 -15.39 -16.60
N PRO A 195 -7.17 -15.60 -17.82
CA PRO A 195 -6.33 -15.86 -18.98
C PRO A 195 -5.62 -14.55 -19.34
N ILE A 196 -4.48 -14.28 -18.71
CA ILE A 196 -3.53 -13.28 -19.19
C ILE A 196 -2.94 -13.89 -20.47
N PRO A 197 -3.14 -13.25 -21.64
CA PRO A 197 -2.63 -13.78 -22.90
C PRO A 197 -1.13 -14.09 -22.80
N GLN A 198 -0.71 -15.18 -23.43
CA GLN A 198 0.70 -15.55 -23.48
C GLN A 198 1.54 -14.37 -24.00
N GLY A 199 2.54 -13.95 -23.22
CA GLY A 199 3.38 -12.79 -23.51
C GLY A 199 3.00 -11.50 -22.77
N GLU A 200 1.81 -11.44 -22.16
CA GLU A 200 1.41 -10.33 -21.30
C GLU A 200 1.76 -10.62 -19.82
N TRP A 201 2.01 -9.55 -19.06
CA TRP A 201 2.31 -9.62 -17.63
C TRP A 201 1.45 -8.58 -16.89
N TRP A 202 0.83 -9.00 -15.80
CA TRP A 202 -0.02 -8.12 -14.99
C TRP A 202 0.80 -7.06 -14.25
N ASP A 203 1.99 -7.44 -13.78
CA ASP A 203 2.86 -6.58 -12.97
C ASP A 203 3.97 -5.93 -13.80
N ASN A 204 3.60 -5.32 -14.92
CA ASN A 204 4.58 -4.72 -15.83
C ASN A 204 5.06 -3.37 -15.28
N PRO A 205 6.35 -3.22 -14.94
CA PRO A 205 6.85 -2.02 -14.26
C PRO A 205 6.88 -0.79 -15.19
N ALA A 206 6.93 -0.97 -16.52
CA ALA A 206 6.88 0.15 -17.47
C ALA A 206 5.51 0.81 -17.53
N THR A 207 4.44 0.03 -17.31
CA THR A 207 3.06 0.52 -17.34
C THR A 207 2.44 0.71 -15.96
N GLY A 208 2.95 0.01 -14.95
CA GLY A 208 2.39 -0.02 -13.60
C GLY A 208 0.89 -0.27 -13.59
N LEU A 209 0.16 0.49 -12.77
CA LEU A 209 -1.30 0.38 -12.63
C LEU A 209 -2.10 0.79 -13.87
N ARG A 210 -1.45 1.36 -14.89
CA ARG A 210 -2.08 1.65 -16.20
C ARG A 210 -2.21 0.41 -17.09
N SER A 211 -1.54 -0.68 -16.75
CA SER A 211 -1.72 -1.96 -17.45
C SER A 211 -3.16 -2.43 -17.33
N LYS A 212 -3.72 -2.94 -18.44
CA LYS A 212 -5.06 -3.55 -18.46
C LYS A 212 -5.19 -4.78 -17.55
N ASN A 213 -4.07 -5.37 -17.14
CA ASN A 213 -4.02 -6.56 -16.29
C ASN A 213 -3.60 -6.24 -14.85
N ALA A 214 -3.23 -5.00 -14.51
CA ALA A 214 -2.73 -4.64 -13.19
C ALA A 214 -3.76 -4.85 -12.06
N TYR A 215 -5.05 -4.91 -12.39
CA TYR A 215 -6.10 -5.25 -11.42
C TYR A 215 -5.90 -6.63 -10.78
N TYR A 216 -5.20 -7.54 -11.46
CA TYR A 216 -5.02 -8.92 -11.01
C TYR A 216 -4.22 -9.03 -9.72
N GLY A 217 -3.21 -8.19 -9.50
CA GLY A 217 -2.45 -8.15 -8.23
C GLY A 217 -2.67 -6.85 -7.47
N ALA A 218 -3.89 -6.34 -7.50
CA ALA A 218 -4.24 -5.09 -6.85
C ALA A 218 -5.54 -5.19 -6.03
N GLY A 219 -5.67 -4.30 -5.06
CA GLY A 219 -6.90 -4.01 -4.34
C GLY A 219 -7.00 -2.51 -4.04
N VAL A 220 -8.04 -2.09 -3.35
CA VAL A 220 -8.25 -0.68 -2.99
C VAL A 220 -8.74 -0.50 -1.57
N PHE A 221 -8.37 0.63 -0.97
CA PHE A 221 -8.92 1.11 0.28
C PHE A 221 -9.86 2.28 0.01
N LYS A 222 -11.06 2.24 0.58
CA LYS A 222 -11.88 3.44 0.76
C LYS A 222 -11.41 4.09 2.06
N VAL A 223 -10.85 5.29 1.99
CA VAL A 223 -10.37 6.00 3.19
C VAL A 223 -11.38 7.01 3.69
N GLU A 224 -11.41 7.20 5.00
CA GLU A 224 -12.34 8.08 5.70
C GLU A 224 -11.60 8.88 6.77
N GLY A 225 -12.12 10.06 7.11
CA GLY A 225 -11.56 10.87 8.18
C GLY A 225 -10.29 11.63 7.77
N LYS A 226 -9.48 12.00 8.77
CA LYS A 226 -8.21 12.70 8.56
C LYS A 226 -7.06 11.71 8.67
N GLY A 227 -6.05 11.92 7.83
CA GLY A 227 -4.88 11.05 7.77
C GLY A 227 -5.20 9.68 7.17
N VAL A 228 -4.18 9.07 6.57
CA VAL A 228 -4.24 7.71 6.05
C VAL A 228 -3.03 6.95 6.58
N SER A 229 -3.28 5.90 7.35
CA SER A 229 -2.21 5.06 7.92
C SER A 229 -2.15 3.73 7.15
N LEU A 230 -1.03 3.49 6.47
CA LEU A 230 -0.77 2.26 5.71
C LEU A 230 0.38 1.50 6.33
N HIS A 231 0.10 0.26 6.72
CA HIS A 231 1.06 -0.67 7.27
C HIS A 231 1.38 -1.72 6.21
N TYR A 232 2.60 -1.64 5.66
CA TYR A 232 3.10 -2.56 4.65
C TYR A 232 3.82 -3.72 5.31
N LYS A 233 3.56 -4.93 4.83
CA LYS A 233 4.10 -6.17 5.39
C LYS A 233 4.54 -7.13 4.31
N VAL A 234 5.51 -7.96 4.65
CA VAL A 234 5.88 -9.13 3.83
C VAL A 234 5.79 -10.39 4.68
N TYR A 235 4.85 -11.27 4.33
CA TYR A 235 4.80 -12.60 4.90
C TYR A 235 5.75 -13.51 4.13
N GLY A 236 6.55 -14.33 4.81
CA GLY A 236 7.44 -15.25 4.12
C GLY A 236 8.49 -15.86 5.02
N LYS A 237 9.35 -16.69 4.43
CA LYS A 237 10.46 -17.32 5.16
C LYS A 237 11.52 -16.27 5.53
N PRO A 238 12.15 -16.38 6.71
CA PRO A 238 13.35 -15.62 7.02
C PRO A 238 14.44 -15.93 5.99
N ASN A 239 15.23 -14.92 5.60
CA ASN A 239 16.40 -15.02 4.71
C ASN A 239 16.15 -15.13 3.19
N GLN A 240 14.99 -14.70 2.68
CA GLN A 240 14.88 -14.34 1.26
C GLN A 240 15.05 -12.83 1.09
N TRP A 241 15.92 -12.45 0.13
CA TRP A 241 16.12 -11.07 -0.27
C TRP A 241 14.79 -10.52 -0.77
N GLU A 242 14.33 -9.46 -0.12
CA GLU A 242 13.06 -8.82 -0.43
C GLU A 242 13.32 -7.39 -0.82
N SER A 243 12.80 -7.03 -1.98
CA SER A 243 12.84 -5.72 -2.58
C SER A 243 11.42 -5.40 -2.99
N ILE A 244 10.80 -4.45 -2.30
CA ILE A 244 9.37 -4.16 -2.44
C ILE A 244 9.19 -2.74 -2.95
N TRP A 245 8.37 -2.60 -4.00
CA TRP A 245 7.97 -1.31 -4.52
C TRP A 245 6.55 -0.97 -4.08
N ALA A 246 6.43 -0.33 -2.91
CA ALA A 246 5.15 -0.04 -2.27
C ALA A 246 4.65 1.37 -2.59
N ASN A 247 3.35 1.53 -2.78
CA ASN A 247 2.76 2.72 -3.37
C ASN A 247 1.64 3.36 -2.55
N LEU A 248 1.59 4.70 -2.58
CA LEU A 248 0.40 5.51 -2.35
C LEU A 248 -0.10 6.00 -3.71
N ASP A 249 -1.06 5.31 -4.32
CA ASP A 249 -1.55 5.65 -5.67
C ASP A 249 -3.07 5.73 -5.70
N THR A 250 -3.62 6.62 -6.52
CA THR A 250 -5.07 6.75 -6.75
C THR A 250 -5.48 6.25 -8.13
N THR A 251 -4.51 5.78 -8.93
CA THR A 251 -4.70 5.20 -10.25
C THR A 251 -5.47 3.89 -10.12
N MET A 252 -6.74 3.94 -10.50
CA MET A 252 -7.58 2.76 -10.57
C MET A 252 -7.22 1.93 -11.81
N PRO A 253 -6.78 0.66 -11.66
CA PRO A 253 -6.51 -0.21 -12.79
C PRO A 253 -7.75 -0.39 -13.67
N LYS A 254 -7.54 -0.45 -14.99
CA LYS A 254 -8.62 -0.70 -15.94
C LYS A 254 -9.10 -2.15 -15.77
N SER A 255 -10.23 -2.35 -15.09
CA SER A 255 -10.96 -3.62 -15.08
C SER A 255 -12.27 -3.45 -15.83
N ASN A 256 -12.59 -4.40 -16.72
CA ASN A 256 -13.87 -4.42 -17.44
C ASN A 256 -15.08 -4.70 -16.53
N SER A 257 -14.86 -4.96 -15.23
CA SER A 257 -15.87 -5.54 -14.33
C SER A 257 -16.07 -4.80 -13.00
N GLY A 258 -15.28 -3.75 -12.72
CA GLY A 258 -15.45 -2.89 -11.54
C GLY A 258 -14.81 -3.40 -10.23
N ILE A 259 -15.04 -2.63 -9.15
CA ILE A 259 -14.62 -2.93 -7.76
C ILE A 259 -15.67 -3.87 -7.14
N VAL A 260 -15.25 -4.89 -6.42
CA VAL A 260 -16.15 -5.84 -5.74
C VAL A 260 -16.15 -5.58 -4.25
N THR A 261 -17.35 -5.55 -3.67
CA THR A 261 -17.49 -5.49 -2.21
C THR A 261 -16.88 -6.74 -1.56
N PRO A 262 -16.07 -6.60 -0.50
CA PRO A 262 -15.40 -7.73 0.12
C PRO A 262 -16.42 -8.76 0.63
N THR A 263 -16.19 -10.03 0.30
CA THR A 263 -16.88 -11.16 0.93
C THR A 263 -16.26 -11.39 2.30
N ILE A 264 -16.95 -10.98 3.37
CA ILE A 264 -16.49 -11.28 4.74
C ILE A 264 -16.83 -12.74 5.03
N HIS A 265 -15.80 -13.59 5.13
CA HIS A 265 -15.95 -14.94 5.65
C HIS A 265 -15.86 -14.91 7.17
N TYR A 266 -17.00 -14.99 7.85
CA TYR A 266 -17.01 -15.22 9.30
C TYR A 266 -16.56 -16.66 9.56
N HIS A 267 -15.38 -16.83 10.16
CA HIS A 267 -15.07 -18.06 10.88
C HIS A 267 -15.85 -18.02 12.20
N HIS A 268 -17.09 -18.49 12.19
CA HIS A 268 -17.77 -18.81 13.44
C HIS A 268 -17.04 -19.99 14.09
N THR A 269 -16.27 -19.74 15.14
CA THR A 269 -15.99 -20.78 16.11
C THR A 269 -17.32 -21.07 16.80
N ASN A 270 -17.87 -22.28 16.59
CA ASN A 270 -19.04 -22.73 17.33
C ASN A 270 -18.68 -22.81 18.82
N VAL A 271 -18.87 -21.72 19.56
CA VAL A 271 -18.94 -21.79 21.02
C VAL A 271 -20.37 -22.23 21.32
N ALA A 272 -20.54 -23.54 21.51
CA ALA A 272 -21.79 -24.08 22.02
C ALA A 272 -22.03 -23.46 23.41
N LEU A 273 -23.00 -22.56 23.50
CA LEU A 273 -23.58 -22.11 24.76
C LEU A 273 -24.37 -23.29 25.34
N GLY A 274 -23.72 -24.08 26.19
CA GLY A 274 -24.40 -25.02 27.08
C GLY A 274 -25.20 -24.24 28.11
N LEU A 275 -26.46 -23.95 27.80
CA LEU A 275 -27.44 -23.56 28.82
C LEU A 275 -27.83 -24.83 29.59
N GLU A 276 -27.27 -24.99 30.80
CA GLU A 276 -27.88 -25.84 31.82
C GLU A 276 -29.20 -25.22 32.26
N ILE A 277 -30.31 -25.82 31.81
CA ILE A 277 -31.64 -25.54 32.36
C ILE A 277 -31.81 -26.44 33.58
N ASN A 278 -31.54 -25.91 34.77
CA ASN A 278 -32.03 -26.47 36.02
C ASN A 278 -33.53 -26.16 36.14
N LEU A 279 -34.38 -27.11 35.77
CA LEU A 279 -35.80 -27.08 36.13
C LEU A 279 -35.98 -27.79 37.47
N ILE A 280 -36.32 -26.99 38.48
CA ILE A 280 -36.87 -27.42 39.76
C ILE A 280 -38.26 -28.04 39.49
N SER A 281 -38.49 -29.23 40.01
CA SER A 281 -39.83 -29.76 40.34
C SER A 281 -39.81 -30.30 41.76
#